data_AF-A0A837JB26-F1
#
_entry.id   AF-A0A837JB26-F1
#
_cell.length_a   1.000
_cell.length_b   1.000
_cell.length_c   1.000
_cell.angle_alpha   90.00
_cell.angle_beta   90.00
_cell.angle_gamma   90.00
#
_symmetry.space_group_name_H-M   'P 1'
#
loop_
_entity.id
_entity.type
_entity.pdbx_description
1 polymer ?
#
loop_
_entity_poly.entity_id
_entity_poly.type
_entity_poly.pdbx_seq_one_letter_code
_entity_poly.pdbx_strand_id
1 'polypeptide(L)'
;MKVFRLLFLVIVLKGVAFATPFLEDILKKDKINIVAFVTSWCPVCQKTNDYLESFSKKNSDVFVTLFFVDEELPKILSQTSNFKTNSISFEDSKKFGVDKSVPYILVFDKELKVIKKYNSFNELLLTKLVKNLQQGLYENGTLPPEQRIDLWQKNRF
;
A
#
# COMPACT_ATOMS: atom_id res chain seq x y z
N MET A 1 6.92 18.03 37.96
CA MET A 1 7.36 17.82 36.56
C MET A 1 7.18 16.38 36.01
N LYS A 2 6.43 15.46 36.65
CA LYS A 2 6.21 14.09 36.12
C LYS A 2 4.83 13.87 35.46
N VAL A 3 3.84 14.71 35.79
CA VAL A 3 2.45 14.54 35.32
C VAL A 3 2.25 14.96 33.86
N PHE A 4 2.99 15.98 33.39
CA PHE A 4 2.89 16.47 32.00
C PHE A 4 3.43 15.47 30.96
N ARG A 5 4.42 14.65 31.30
CA ARG A 5 4.97 13.62 30.40
C ARG A 5 3.98 12.47 30.14
N LEU A 6 3.19 12.09 31.15
CA LEU A 6 2.17 11.04 31.00
C LEU A 6 0.97 11.51 30.17
N LEU A 7 0.54 12.76 30.35
CA LEU A 7 -0.54 13.34 29.55
C LEU A 7 -0.18 13.44 28.07
N PHE A 8 1.07 13.79 27.75
CA PHE A 8 1.55 13.83 26.37
C PHE A 8 1.61 12.43 25.72
N LEU A 9 1.97 11.40 26.48
CA LEU A 9 2.03 10.01 26.02
C LEU A 9 0.64 9.44 25.70
N VAL A 10 -0.37 9.78 26.50
CA VAL A 10 -1.76 9.35 26.28
C VAL A 10 -2.40 10.06 25.08
N ILE A 11 -2.07 11.33 24.83
CA ILE A 11 -2.59 12.08 23.68
C ILE A 11 -2.00 11.54 22.37
N VAL A 12 -0.72 11.18 22.35
CA VAL A 12 -0.09 10.57 21.17
C VAL A 12 -0.66 9.18 20.86
N LEU A 13 -1.00 8.39 21.88
CA LEU A 13 -1.58 7.04 21.70
C LEU A 13 -3.00 7.06 21.10
N LYS A 14 -3.84 8.06 21.42
CA LYS A 14 -5.21 8.13 20.91
C LYS A 14 -5.31 8.46 19.42
N GLY A 15 -4.33 9.18 18.86
CA GLY A 15 -4.28 9.49 17.43
C GLY A 15 -3.86 8.31 16.56
N VAL A 16 -3.05 7.40 17.10
CA VAL A 16 -2.54 6.22 16.37
C VAL A 16 -3.54 5.06 16.39
N ALA A 17 -4.36 4.96 17.45
CA ALA A 17 -5.28 3.85 17.66
C ALA A 17 -6.48 3.78 16.69
N PHE A 18 -6.81 4.87 15.99
CA PHE A 18 -7.89 4.85 14.99
C PHE A 18 -7.45 4.34 13.61
N ALA A 19 -6.16 4.44 13.30
CA ALA A 19 -5.61 3.95 12.03
C ALA A 19 -5.34 2.43 12.05
N THR A 20 -5.00 1.88 13.22
CA THR A 20 -4.64 0.46 13.40
C THR A 20 -5.78 -0.52 13.09
N PRO A 21 -7.01 -0.40 13.60
CA PRO A 21 -8.07 -1.36 13.30
C PRO A 21 -8.55 -1.28 11.84
N PHE A 22 -8.52 -0.10 11.22
CA PHE A 22 -8.87 0.08 9.81
C PHE A 22 -7.83 -0.62 8.92
N LEU A 23 -6.53 -0.39 9.16
CA LEU A 23 -5.46 -1.01 8.38
C LEU A 23 -5.42 -2.55 8.52
N GLU A 24 -5.81 -3.11 9.66
CA GLU A 24 -5.81 -4.57 9.87
C GLU A 24 -6.85 -5.34 9.03
N ASP A 25 -8.00 -4.73 8.68
CA ASP A 25 -8.98 -5.37 7.79
C ASP A 25 -8.67 -5.17 6.29
N ILE A 26 -7.85 -4.18 5.99
CA ILE A 26 -7.49 -3.73 4.63
C ILE A 26 -6.19 -4.36 4.16
N LEU A 27 -5.29 -4.66 5.07
CA LEU A 27 -3.99 -5.23 4.79
C LEU A 27 -3.94 -6.68 5.26
N LYS A 28 -3.33 -7.53 4.43
CA LYS A 28 -3.08 -8.93 4.73
C LYS A 28 -1.62 -9.11 5.11
N LYS A 29 -1.38 -9.65 6.31
CA LYS A 29 -0.03 -10.03 6.76
C LYS A 29 0.60 -11.03 5.79
N ASP A 30 1.93 -11.01 5.73
CA ASP A 30 2.77 -11.88 4.89
C ASP A 30 2.55 -11.74 3.37
N LYS A 31 1.83 -10.69 2.95
CA LYS A 31 1.60 -10.35 1.54
C LYS A 31 2.10 -8.95 1.22
N ILE A 32 2.42 -8.75 -0.05
CA ILE A 32 2.62 -7.40 -0.59
C ILE A 32 1.23 -6.80 -0.78
N ASN A 33 0.96 -5.68 -0.10
CA ASN A 33 -0.36 -5.06 -0.15
C ASN A 33 -0.35 -3.86 -1.08
N ILE A 34 -1.30 -3.80 -2.00
CA ILE A 34 -1.52 -2.66 -2.89
C ILE A 34 -2.88 -2.06 -2.55
N VAL A 35 -2.88 -0.85 -2.03
CA VAL A 35 -4.09 -0.10 -1.71
C VAL A 35 -4.24 1.03 -2.72
N ALA A 36 -5.29 1.01 -3.53
CA ALA A 36 -5.53 2.03 -4.54
C ALA A 36 -6.82 2.79 -4.25
N PHE A 37 -6.74 4.12 -4.23
CA PHE A 37 -7.86 5.04 -4.10
C PHE A 37 -8.27 5.50 -5.49
N VAL A 38 -9.53 5.29 -5.82
CA VAL A 38 -10.08 5.40 -7.18
C VAL A 38 -11.49 5.99 -7.15
N THR A 39 -12.01 6.39 -8.30
CA THR A 39 -13.41 6.73 -8.50
C THR A 39 -14.05 5.85 -9.57
N SER A 40 -15.37 5.65 -9.49
CA SER A 40 -16.17 4.82 -10.40
C SER A 40 -16.19 5.39 -11.83
N TRP A 41 -16.22 6.72 -11.94
CA TRP A 41 -16.39 7.45 -13.20
C TRP A 41 -15.08 7.77 -13.93
N CYS A 42 -13.91 7.61 -13.29
CA CYS A 42 -12.64 7.99 -13.89
C CYS A 42 -12.13 6.91 -14.87
N PRO A 43 -11.92 7.23 -16.17
CA PRO A 43 -11.48 6.24 -17.16
C PRO A 43 -10.09 5.64 -16.87
N VAL A 44 -9.19 6.44 -16.28
CA VAL A 44 -7.86 5.96 -15.86
C VAL A 44 -7.97 5.01 -14.67
N CYS A 45 -8.91 5.27 -13.75
CA CYS A 45 -9.19 4.38 -12.63
C CYS A 45 -9.74 3.04 -13.12
N GLN A 46 -10.64 3.01 -14.10
CA GLN A 46 -11.17 1.75 -14.66
C GLN A 46 -10.05 0.85 -15.18
N LYS A 47 -9.13 1.39 -15.99
CA LYS A 47 -7.94 0.65 -16.48
C LYS A 47 -7.05 0.16 -15.33
N THR A 48 -6.89 0.98 -14.29
CA THR A 48 -6.12 0.64 -13.10
C THR A 48 -6.77 -0.51 -12.33
N ASN A 49 -8.09 -0.48 -12.17
CA ASN A 49 -8.86 -1.50 -11.46
C ASN A 49 -8.76 -2.85 -12.16
N ASP A 50 -8.98 -2.88 -13.48
CA ASP A 50 -8.90 -4.10 -14.30
C ASP A 50 -7.50 -4.73 -14.23
N TYR A 51 -6.47 -3.88 -14.34
CA TYR A 51 -5.09 -4.32 -14.20
C TYR A 51 -4.84 -4.91 -12.81
N LEU A 52 -5.19 -4.19 -11.74
CA LEU A 52 -4.92 -4.62 -10.36
C LEU A 52 -5.69 -5.89 -9.99
N GLU A 53 -6.90 -6.06 -10.50
CA GLU A 53 -7.67 -7.30 -10.35
C GLU A 53 -6.99 -8.48 -11.06
N SER A 54 -6.56 -8.29 -12.32
CA SER A 54 -5.81 -9.32 -13.05
C SER A 54 -4.48 -9.63 -12.36
N PHE A 55 -3.81 -8.60 -11.85
CA PHE A 55 -2.51 -8.69 -11.22
C PHE A 55 -2.55 -9.49 -9.90
N SER A 56 -3.55 -9.26 -9.04
CA SER A 56 -3.73 -10.04 -7.81
C SER A 56 -4.12 -11.49 -8.05
N LYS A 57 -4.84 -11.78 -9.16
CA LYS A 57 -5.16 -13.14 -9.58
C LYS A 57 -3.91 -13.90 -10.05
N LYS A 58 -2.97 -13.22 -10.71
CA LYS A 58 -1.71 -13.81 -11.21
C LYS A 58 -0.64 -13.94 -10.12
N ASN A 59 -0.70 -13.13 -9.07
CA ASN A 59 0.31 -13.10 -8.00
C ASN A 59 -0.34 -13.43 -6.66
N SER A 60 -0.18 -14.69 -6.22
CA SER A 60 -0.85 -15.19 -5.01
C SER A 60 -0.37 -14.54 -3.70
N ASP A 61 0.82 -13.95 -3.72
CA ASP A 61 1.47 -13.23 -2.62
C ASP A 61 1.18 -11.72 -2.60
N VAL A 62 0.37 -11.24 -3.56
CA VAL A 62 -0.12 -9.87 -3.62
C VAL A 62 -1.56 -9.83 -3.14
N PHE A 63 -1.88 -8.83 -2.31
CA PHE A 63 -3.22 -8.50 -1.87
C PHE A 63 -3.57 -7.10 -2.35
N VAL A 64 -4.70 -6.94 -3.04
CA VAL A 64 -5.16 -5.65 -3.55
C VAL A 64 -6.42 -5.23 -2.82
N THR A 65 -6.46 -3.98 -2.38
CA THR A 65 -7.68 -3.31 -1.90
C THR A 65 -7.93 -2.06 -2.72
N LEU A 66 -9.11 -1.97 -3.34
CA LEU A 66 -9.57 -0.75 -3.99
C LEU A 66 -10.52 0.02 -3.08
N PHE A 67 -10.25 1.32 -2.91
CA PHE A 67 -11.10 2.27 -2.21
C PHE A 67 -11.76 3.24 -3.18
N PHE A 68 -13.08 3.16 -3.27
CA PHE A 68 -13.89 4.09 -4.06
C PHE A 68 -14.19 5.34 -3.22
N VAL A 69 -13.55 6.46 -3.56
CA VAL A 69 -13.63 7.72 -2.80
C VAL A 69 -14.91 8.52 -3.09
N ASP A 70 -15.62 8.15 -4.14
CA ASP A 70 -16.95 8.61 -4.51
C ASP A 70 -18.06 7.74 -3.91
N GLU A 71 -17.70 6.79 -3.04
CA GLU A 71 -18.61 5.87 -2.34
C GLU A 71 -19.45 4.96 -3.25
N GLU A 72 -19.15 4.95 -4.55
CA GLU A 72 -19.84 4.15 -5.55
C GLU A 72 -19.04 2.88 -5.90
N LEU A 73 -19.54 1.73 -5.44
CA LEU A 73 -18.93 0.43 -5.76
C LEU A 73 -19.42 -0.11 -7.11
N PRO A 74 -18.53 -0.37 -8.08
CA PRO A 74 -18.93 -0.99 -9.34
C PRO A 74 -19.29 -2.46 -9.12
N LYS A 75 -20.43 -2.88 -9.68
CA LYS A 75 -20.96 -4.26 -9.56
C LYS A 75 -20.10 -5.32 -10.29
N ILE A 76 -19.21 -4.89 -11.17
CA ILE A 76 -18.47 -5.76 -12.10
C ILE A 76 -17.23 -6.38 -11.44
N LEU A 77 -16.64 -5.71 -10.44
CA LEU A 77 -15.40 -6.16 -9.83
C LEU A 77 -15.63 -7.35 -8.89
N SER A 78 -14.87 -8.43 -9.10
CA SER A 78 -15.01 -9.65 -8.31
C SER A 78 -14.27 -9.56 -6.97
N GLN A 79 -14.94 -9.89 -5.87
CA GLN A 79 -14.26 -10.07 -4.58
C GLN A 79 -13.62 -11.45 -4.53
N THR A 80 -12.32 -11.51 -4.27
CA THR A 80 -11.57 -12.77 -4.19
C THR A 80 -10.70 -12.80 -2.91
N SER A 81 -10.04 -13.92 -2.64
CA SER A 81 -9.15 -14.06 -1.48
C SER A 81 -7.96 -13.08 -1.47
N ASN A 82 -7.65 -12.48 -2.62
CA ASN A 82 -6.54 -11.56 -2.84
C ASN A 82 -6.97 -10.17 -3.37
N PHE A 83 -8.27 -9.93 -3.49
CA PHE A 83 -8.80 -8.68 -4.03
C PHE A 83 -10.06 -8.28 -3.29
N LYS A 84 -10.04 -7.11 -2.65
CA LYS A 84 -11.19 -6.51 -1.97
C LYS A 84 -11.52 -5.14 -2.58
N THR A 85 -12.79 -4.78 -2.53
CA THR A 85 -13.30 -3.46 -2.87
C THR A 85 -14.05 -2.90 -1.69
N ASN A 86 -13.81 -1.64 -1.36
CA ASN A 86 -14.44 -0.91 -0.26
C ASN A 86 -14.75 0.52 -0.71
N SER A 87 -15.72 1.16 -0.05
CA SER A 87 -15.96 2.61 -0.19
C SER A 87 -15.27 3.36 0.95
N ILE A 88 -14.91 4.62 0.70
CA ILE A 88 -14.40 5.54 1.72
C ILE A 88 -14.86 6.95 1.37
N SER A 89 -15.14 7.78 2.37
CA SER A 89 -15.42 9.20 2.12
C SER A 89 -14.18 9.92 1.61
N PHE A 90 -14.36 10.96 0.80
CA PHE A 90 -13.25 11.79 0.34
C PHE A 90 -12.45 12.39 1.53
N GLU A 91 -13.12 12.84 2.59
CA GLU A 91 -12.45 13.40 3.78
C GLU A 91 -11.61 12.37 4.54
N ASP A 92 -12.08 11.14 4.65
CA ASP A 92 -11.28 10.06 5.24
C ASP A 92 -10.12 9.65 4.34
N SER A 93 -10.30 9.69 3.02
CA SER A 93 -9.23 9.39 2.05
C SER A 93 -8.03 10.36 2.17
N LYS A 94 -8.27 11.61 2.57
CA LYS A 94 -7.19 12.60 2.82
C LYS A 94 -6.23 12.18 3.93
N LYS A 95 -6.68 11.39 4.91
CA LYS A 95 -5.82 10.84 5.98
C LYS A 95 -4.73 9.91 5.43
N PHE A 96 -4.96 9.35 4.23
CA PHE A 96 -4.00 8.50 3.51
C PHE A 96 -3.13 9.27 2.49
N GLY A 97 -3.36 10.59 2.36
CA GLY A 97 -2.65 11.46 1.43
C GLY A 97 -3.32 11.64 0.07
N VAL A 98 -4.60 11.26 -0.07
CA VAL A 98 -5.38 11.54 -1.29
C VAL A 98 -5.81 13.00 -1.26
N ASP A 99 -5.03 13.90 -1.88
CA ASP A 99 -5.27 15.34 -1.83
C ASP A 99 -5.61 15.98 -3.19
N LYS A 100 -5.14 15.38 -4.30
CA LYS A 100 -5.20 16.00 -5.64
C LYS A 100 -5.82 15.12 -6.72
N SER A 101 -5.30 13.90 -6.90
CA SER A 101 -5.62 13.07 -8.06
C SER A 101 -5.82 11.61 -7.70
N VAL A 102 -6.71 10.97 -8.45
CA VAL A 102 -6.91 9.52 -8.48
C VAL A 102 -6.54 8.98 -9.88
N PRO A 103 -6.00 7.76 -10.01
CA PRO A 103 -5.75 6.79 -8.95
C PRO A 103 -4.53 7.17 -8.09
N TYR A 104 -4.67 7.04 -6.76
CA TYR A 104 -3.57 7.16 -5.81
C TYR A 104 -3.29 5.80 -5.18
N ILE A 105 -2.06 5.30 -5.28
CA ILE A 105 -1.72 3.92 -4.95
C ILE A 105 -0.64 3.89 -3.88
N LEU A 106 -0.89 3.14 -2.81
CA LEU A 106 0.05 2.83 -1.74
C LEU A 106 0.49 1.37 -1.88
N VAL A 107 1.79 1.13 -1.82
CA VAL A 107 2.37 -0.22 -1.80
C VAL A 107 3.03 -0.46 -0.45
N PHE A 108 2.63 -1.54 0.19
CA PHE A 108 3.18 -2.00 1.45
C PHE A 108 3.90 -3.33 1.25
N ASP A 109 5.00 -3.52 1.96
CA ASP A 109 5.68 -4.81 2.02
C ASP A 109 4.94 -5.82 2.92
N LYS A 110 5.54 -7.01 3.07
CA LYS A 110 5.04 -8.09 3.93
C LYS A 110 5.05 -7.74 5.42
N GLU A 111 5.85 -6.74 5.82
CA GLU A 111 5.92 -6.19 7.17
C GLU A 111 4.91 -5.05 7.41
N LEU A 112 4.04 -4.78 6.43
CA LEU A 112 3.04 -3.70 6.46
C LEU A 112 3.65 -2.29 6.51
N LYS A 113 4.90 -2.12 6.08
CA LYS A 113 5.54 -0.82 5.93
C LYS A 113 5.22 -0.24 4.56
N VAL A 114 4.88 1.05 4.53
CA VAL A 114 4.69 1.77 3.26
C VAL A 114 6.03 1.89 2.54
N ILE A 115 6.17 1.22 1.40
CA ILE A 115 7.37 1.27 0.56
C ILE A 115 7.26 2.38 -0.45
N LYS A 116 6.10 2.51 -1.12
CA LYS A 116 5.93 3.46 -2.20
C LYS A 116 4.53 4.06 -2.25
N LYS A 117 4.48 5.30 -2.71
CA LYS A 117 3.26 6.06 -3.02
C LYS A 117 3.32 6.47 -4.49
N TYR A 118 2.25 6.23 -5.22
CA TYR A 118 2.09 6.65 -6.61
C TYR A 118 0.88 7.59 -6.71
N ASN A 119 1.09 8.77 -7.29
CA ASN A 119 0.03 9.73 -7.56
C ASN A 119 -0.71 9.48 -8.88
N SER A 120 -0.22 8.52 -9.66
CA SER A 120 -0.77 8.09 -10.95
C SER A 120 -0.41 6.63 -11.20
N PHE A 121 -1.23 5.94 -11.98
CA PHE A 121 -0.97 4.55 -12.34
C PHE A 121 0.12 4.43 -13.41
N ASN A 122 1.11 3.55 -13.17
CA ASN A 122 2.10 3.12 -14.14
C ASN A 122 2.37 1.62 -13.95
N GLU A 123 1.89 0.82 -14.90
CA GLU A 123 1.98 -0.65 -14.88
C GLU A 123 3.43 -1.15 -14.77
N LEU A 124 4.35 -0.59 -15.55
CA LEU A 124 5.75 -1.05 -15.59
C LEU A 124 6.45 -0.83 -14.25
N LEU A 125 6.27 0.35 -13.66
CA LEU A 125 6.88 0.70 -12.38
C LEU A 125 6.33 -0.15 -11.23
N LEU A 126 5.01 -0.35 -11.22
CA LEU A 126 4.37 -1.17 -10.18
C LEU A 126 4.80 -2.64 -10.30
N THR A 127 4.79 -3.21 -11.51
CA THR A 127 5.25 -4.58 -11.76
C THR A 127 6.69 -4.78 -11.31
N LYS A 128 7.58 -3.83 -11.67
CA LYS A 128 8.99 -3.88 -11.29
C LYS A 128 9.16 -3.81 -9.77
N LEU A 129 8.44 -2.91 -9.10
CA LEU A 129 8.48 -2.79 -7.65
C LEU A 129 8.03 -4.09 -6.97
N VAL A 130 6.89 -4.64 -7.38
CA VAL A 130 6.38 -5.89 -6.79
C VAL A 130 7.39 -7.01 -7.00
N LYS A 131 7.94 -7.17 -8.22
CA LYS A 131 8.96 -8.19 -8.50
C LYS A 131 10.19 -8.04 -7.59
N ASN A 132 10.65 -6.82 -7.34
CA ASN A 132 11.74 -6.58 -6.40
C ASN A 132 11.37 -7.05 -4.99
N LEU A 133 10.20 -6.67 -4.49
CA LEU A 133 9.72 -7.06 -3.16
C LEU A 133 9.53 -8.58 -3.03
N GLN A 134 9.06 -9.25 -4.09
CA GLN A 134 8.94 -10.71 -4.14
C GLN A 134 10.30 -11.41 -3.98
N GLN A 135 11.35 -10.80 -4.52
CA GLN A 135 12.74 -11.27 -4.44
C GLN A 135 13.45 -10.85 -3.14
N GLY A 136 12.77 -10.17 -2.21
CA GLY A 136 13.37 -9.65 -0.98
C GLY A 136 14.30 -8.44 -1.23
N LEU A 137 14.17 -7.79 -2.38
CA LEU A 137 14.91 -6.58 -2.72
C LEU A 137 14.14 -5.33 -2.29
N TYR A 138 14.84 -4.23 -2.07
CA TYR A 138 14.22 -2.93 -1.87
C TYR A 138 13.59 -2.38 -3.14
N GLU A 139 12.90 -1.24 -2.98
CA GLU A 139 12.24 -0.51 -4.08
C GLU A 139 13.14 -0.34 -5.32
N ASN A 140 14.41 0.03 -5.10
CA ASN A 140 15.39 0.27 -6.15
C ASN A 140 16.07 -1.01 -6.71
N GLY A 141 15.68 -2.19 -6.24
CA GLY A 141 16.25 -3.48 -6.65
C GLY A 141 17.56 -3.85 -5.94
N THR A 142 17.93 -3.15 -4.87
CA THR A 142 19.11 -3.49 -4.07
C THR A 142 18.77 -4.45 -2.94
N LEU A 143 19.73 -5.31 -2.57
CA LEU A 143 19.61 -6.18 -1.40
C LEU A 143 19.54 -5.37 -0.09
N PRO A 144 18.98 -5.92 0.99
CA PRO A 144 19.12 -5.35 2.33
C PRO A 144 20.60 -5.19 2.75
N PRO A 145 20.99 -4.16 3.53
CA PRO A 145 22.40 -3.89 3.87
C PRO A 145 23.10 -5.09 4.50
N GLU A 146 22.40 -5.84 5.35
CA GLU A 146 22.88 -7.05 6.00
C GLU A 146 23.24 -8.19 5.01
N GLN A 147 22.64 -8.19 3.82
CA GLN A 147 22.93 -9.15 2.75
C GLN A 147 23.92 -8.61 1.72
N ARG A 148 24.29 -7.32 1.81
CA ARG A 148 25.29 -6.73 0.92
C ARG A 148 26.67 -7.15 1.41
N ILE A 149 27.36 -7.95 0.60
CA ILE A 149 28.79 -8.17 0.79
C ILE A 149 29.49 -6.83 0.49
N ASP A 150 30.11 -6.24 1.50
CA ASP A 150 30.96 -5.07 1.29
C ASP A 150 32.25 -5.51 0.57
N LEU A 151 32.26 -5.33 -0.76
CA LEU A 151 33.42 -5.64 -1.60
C LEU A 151 34.66 -4.82 -1.19
N TRP A 152 34.49 -3.67 -0.53
CA TRP A 152 35.62 -2.91 0.01
C TRP A 152 36.29 -3.61 1.19
N GLN A 153 35.55 -4.37 1.99
CA GLN A 153 36.11 -5.15 3.10
C GLN A 153 36.85 -6.40 2.62
N LYS A 154 36.46 -6.96 1.45
CA LYS A 154 37.12 -8.16 0.89
C LYS A 154 38.52 -7.90 0.34
N ASN A 155 38.83 -6.69 -0.13
CA ASN A 155 40.13 -6.36 -0.75
C ASN A 155 41.22 -5.93 0.27
N ARG A 156 41.06 -6.22 1.56
CA ARG A 156 42.03 -5.86 2.62
C ARG A 156 42.86 -7.02 3.16
N PHE A 157 42.79 -8.19 2.52
CA PHE A 157 43.60 -9.35 2.86
C PHE A 157 44.43 -9.78 1.66
#